data_AF-A0A7V9M961-F1
#
_entry.id   AF-A0A7V9M961-F1
#
_cell.length_a   1.000
_cell.length_b   1.000
_cell.length_c   1.000
_cell.angle_alpha   90.00
_cell.angle_beta   90.00
_cell.angle_gamma   90.00
#
_symmetry.space_group_name_H-M   'P 1'
#
loop_
_entity.id
_entity.type
_entity.pdbx_description
1 polymer ?
#
loop_
_entity_poly.entity_id
_entity_poly.type
_entity_poly.pdbx_seq_one_letter_code
_entity_poly.pdbx_strand_id
1 'polypeptide(L)'
;MAGPARWKLLSALWTLYLVWGSTYFAIKISVRTLPAFLSAGTRFLLAGALLALILALTGRSIRVSRRELISSAALGISLLGLGVGVVTLAETRIDSSTAAMIAGTVPLQVIALRTLARERVALATRLSVFVGLAGLALIVLPGGGGSASAVGLALALGASISWSLGSFFGLRLPLPRDGFVATTWEMLGAGAFLVVLGLAAGELGTVDPAGFSLESIGAWLYLAVVGSLIGFTAYAWLLRNAPISKVVTHQYVNPLVAILLGAALLDEQLTIATGAGAALIVGSVFVAVRNEGARPLPRRSTSPSAAAFPARPLAARADAPSETDCPRRCA
;
A
#
# COMPACT_ATOMS: atom_id res chain seq x y z
N MET A 1 -27.15 9.17 0.89
CA MET A 1 -26.42 8.65 2.07
C MET A 1 -25.59 9.78 2.64
N ALA A 2 -25.78 10.13 3.92
CA ALA A 2 -24.92 11.13 4.57
C ALA A 2 -23.46 10.68 4.52
N GLY A 3 -22.55 11.59 4.21
CA GLY A 3 -21.12 11.28 4.20
C GLY A 3 -20.65 10.77 5.57
N PRO A 4 -19.56 9.99 5.62
CA PRO A 4 -19.01 9.50 6.88
C PRO A 4 -18.72 10.66 7.84
N ALA A 5 -19.00 10.44 9.12
CA ALA A 5 -18.79 11.46 10.15
C ALA A 5 -17.34 11.95 10.16
N ARG A 6 -17.14 13.26 10.33
CA ARG A 6 -15.82 13.91 10.27
C ARG A 6 -14.79 13.26 11.19
N TRP A 7 -15.21 12.82 12.38
CA TRP A 7 -14.31 12.17 13.34
C TRP A 7 -13.76 10.84 12.82
N LYS A 8 -14.54 10.04 12.06
CA LYS A 8 -14.10 8.77 11.46
C LYS A 8 -13.03 9.00 10.39
N LEU A 9 -13.18 10.06 9.61
CA LEU A 9 -12.19 10.47 8.61
C LEU A 9 -10.89 10.91 9.28
N LEU A 10 -10.98 11.73 10.32
CA LEU A 10 -9.82 12.21 11.05
C LEU A 10 -9.10 11.08 11.78
N SER A 11 -9.84 10.19 12.45
CA SER A 11 -9.25 9.05 13.14
C SER A 11 -8.52 8.14 12.15
N ALA A 12 -9.15 7.80 11.01
CA ALA A 12 -8.50 6.96 10.00
C ALA A 12 -7.25 7.63 9.39
N LEU A 13 -7.28 8.94 9.16
CA LEU A 13 -6.11 9.69 8.67
C LEU A 13 -4.97 9.67 9.69
N TRP A 14 -5.24 9.99 10.95
CA TRP A 14 -4.23 9.97 12.00
C TRP A 14 -3.68 8.57 12.25
N THR A 15 -4.54 7.54 12.21
CA THR A 15 -4.10 6.14 12.23
C THR A 15 -3.14 5.89 11.08
N LEU A 16 -3.49 6.26 9.85
CA LEU A 16 -2.60 6.04 8.70
C LEU A 16 -1.26 6.75 8.86
N TYR A 17 -1.25 8.01 9.31
CA TYR A 17 -0.04 8.82 9.48
C TYR A 17 0.89 8.25 10.54
N LEU A 18 0.36 7.98 11.73
CA LEU A 18 1.16 7.53 12.85
C LEU A 18 1.61 6.09 12.66
N VAL A 19 0.72 5.22 12.17
CA VAL A 19 1.03 3.81 11.97
C VAL A 19 2.09 3.65 10.87
N TRP A 20 1.87 4.15 9.65
CA TRP A 20 2.86 3.99 8.58
C TRP A 20 4.11 4.87 8.77
N GLY A 21 4.04 5.95 9.53
CA GLY A 21 5.24 6.66 9.99
C GLY A 21 6.08 5.81 10.94
N SER A 22 5.43 5.15 11.91
CA SER A 22 6.11 4.30 12.89
C SER A 22 6.60 2.95 12.36
N THR A 23 6.17 2.54 11.16
CA THR A 23 6.60 1.25 10.61
C THR A 23 8.10 1.21 10.34
N TYR A 24 8.74 2.32 9.97
CA TYR A 24 10.19 2.37 9.77
C TYR A 24 10.93 2.08 11.09
N PHE A 25 10.53 2.77 12.17
CA PHE A 25 11.04 2.48 13.51
C PHE A 25 10.88 0.99 13.90
N ALA A 26 9.69 0.42 13.70
CA ALA A 26 9.43 -0.97 14.05
C ALA A 26 10.15 -1.97 13.12
N ILE A 27 10.34 -1.64 11.84
CA ILE A 27 11.13 -2.45 10.90
C ILE A 27 12.57 -2.52 11.41
N LYS A 28 13.17 -1.38 11.74
CA LYS A 28 14.54 -1.29 12.28
C LYS A 28 14.75 -2.16 13.52
N ILE A 29 13.77 -2.22 14.43
CA ILE A 29 13.82 -3.11 15.60
C ILE A 29 13.62 -4.58 15.21
N SER A 30 12.65 -4.87 14.34
CA SER A 30 12.35 -6.23 13.88
C SER A 30 13.58 -6.90 13.27
N VAL A 31 14.32 -6.19 12.42
CA VAL A 31 15.46 -6.75 11.69
C VAL A 31 16.78 -6.79 12.49
N ARG A 32 16.75 -6.43 13.78
CA ARG A 32 17.92 -6.61 14.68
C ARG A 32 18.25 -8.09 14.86
N THR A 33 17.24 -8.93 15.05
CA THR A 33 17.42 -10.38 15.26
C THR A 33 16.60 -11.24 14.31
N LEU A 34 15.64 -10.68 13.56
CA LEU A 34 14.86 -11.45 12.58
C LEU A 34 15.39 -11.24 11.16
N PRO A 35 15.46 -12.29 10.32
CA PRO A 35 15.85 -12.13 8.92
C PRO A 35 14.87 -11.23 8.16
N ALA A 36 15.39 -10.40 7.26
CA ALA A 36 14.63 -9.30 6.66
C ALA A 36 13.46 -9.79 5.80
N PHE A 37 13.70 -10.71 4.87
CA PHE A 37 12.65 -11.16 3.95
C PHE A 37 11.67 -12.11 4.61
N LEU A 38 12.14 -13.05 5.44
CA LEU A 38 11.27 -13.96 6.18
C LEU A 38 10.38 -13.21 7.17
N SER A 39 10.91 -12.22 7.89
CA SER A 39 10.11 -11.42 8.82
C SER A 39 9.04 -10.60 8.08
N ALA A 40 9.41 -9.89 7.00
CA ALA A 40 8.45 -9.15 6.19
C ALA A 40 7.39 -10.07 5.54
N GLY A 41 7.83 -11.21 4.99
CA GLY A 41 6.98 -12.16 4.30
C GLY A 41 5.95 -12.80 5.23
N THR A 42 6.39 -13.35 6.36
CA THR A 42 5.51 -13.96 7.37
C THR A 42 4.54 -12.96 7.98
N ARG A 43 4.97 -11.71 8.21
CA ARG A 43 4.11 -10.61 8.66
C ARG A 43 2.97 -10.34 7.68
N PHE A 44 3.25 -10.25 6.38
CA PHE A 44 2.22 -10.01 5.38
C PHE A 44 1.30 -11.23 5.17
N LEU A 45 1.84 -12.45 5.27
CA LEU A 45 1.02 -13.66 5.28
C LEU A 45 0.06 -13.66 6.46
N LEU A 46 0.53 -13.35 7.67
CA LEU A 46 -0.31 -13.26 8.85
C LEU A 46 -1.39 -12.18 8.69
N ALA A 47 -1.01 -10.96 8.30
CA ALA A 47 -1.96 -9.87 8.10
C ALA A 47 -3.00 -10.18 7.01
N GLY A 48 -2.58 -10.74 5.88
CA GLY A 48 -3.45 -11.15 4.79
C GLY A 48 -4.41 -12.28 5.21
N ALA A 49 -3.92 -13.27 5.95
CA ALA A 49 -4.74 -14.36 6.48
C ALA A 49 -5.78 -13.87 7.50
N LEU A 50 -5.39 -12.97 8.42
CA LEU A 50 -6.30 -12.35 9.36
C LEU A 50 -7.37 -11.52 8.65
N LEU A 51 -7.00 -10.74 7.63
CA LEU A 51 -7.96 -9.98 6.84
C LEU A 51 -8.90 -10.91 6.07
N ALA A 52 -8.39 -11.99 5.47
CA ALA A 52 -9.20 -13.00 4.80
C ALA A 52 -10.22 -13.64 5.76
N LEU A 53 -9.78 -13.97 6.99
CA LEU A 53 -10.64 -14.51 8.05
C LEU A 53 -11.73 -13.50 8.44
N ILE A 54 -11.39 -12.23 8.65
CA ILE A 54 -12.37 -11.17 8.95
C ILE A 54 -13.40 -11.04 7.83
N LEU A 55 -12.97 -11.10 6.57
CA LEU A 55 -13.88 -11.04 5.41
C LEU A 55 -14.81 -12.25 5.37
N ALA A 56 -14.29 -13.45 5.62
CA ALA A 56 -15.10 -14.67 5.69
C ALA A 56 -16.13 -14.61 6.83
N LEU A 57 -15.72 -14.20 8.03
CA LEU A 57 -16.60 -14.06 9.20
C LEU A 57 -17.67 -12.97 9.03
N THR A 58 -17.41 -11.96 8.19
CA THR A 58 -18.37 -10.90 7.85
C THR A 58 -19.23 -11.22 6.62
N GLY A 59 -19.18 -12.46 6.12
CA GLY A 59 -19.98 -12.91 4.98
C GLY A 59 -19.53 -12.35 3.63
N ARG A 60 -18.32 -11.79 3.54
CA ARG A 60 -17.76 -11.22 2.31
C ARG A 60 -16.97 -12.28 1.57
N SER A 61 -17.33 -12.53 0.31
CA SER A 61 -16.62 -13.49 -0.53
C SER A 61 -15.23 -12.98 -0.90
N ILE A 62 -14.20 -13.80 -0.65
CA ILE A 62 -12.82 -13.57 -1.11
C ILE A 62 -12.56 -14.15 -2.51
N ARG A 63 -13.58 -14.70 -3.18
CA ARG A 63 -13.47 -15.29 -4.51
C ARG A 63 -13.20 -14.18 -5.53
N VAL A 64 -12.19 -14.40 -6.35
CA VAL A 64 -11.74 -13.48 -7.39
C VAL A 64 -11.50 -14.25 -8.68
N SER A 65 -11.60 -13.57 -9.81
CA SER A 65 -11.19 -14.16 -11.09
C SER A 65 -9.67 -14.39 -11.12
N ARG A 66 -9.19 -15.31 -11.96
CA ARG A 66 -7.75 -15.55 -12.13
C ARG A 66 -6.98 -14.27 -12.52
N ARG A 67 -7.60 -13.40 -13.31
CA ARG A 67 -7.01 -12.10 -13.72
C ARG A 67 -6.87 -11.15 -12.53
N GLU A 68 -7.89 -11.07 -11.69
CA GLU A 68 -7.86 -10.25 -10.46
C GLU A 68 -6.86 -10.80 -9.44
N LEU A 69 -6.77 -12.12 -9.30
CA LEU A 69 -5.78 -12.75 -8.44
C LEU A 69 -4.35 -12.41 -8.87
N ILE A 70 -4.02 -12.65 -10.14
CA ILE A 70 -2.68 -12.36 -10.69
C ILE A 70 -2.37 -10.87 -10.58
N SER A 71 -3.35 -10.01 -10.88
CA SER A 71 -3.16 -8.55 -10.82
C SER A 71 -2.94 -8.06 -9.40
N SER A 72 -3.72 -8.56 -8.43
CA SER A 72 -3.56 -8.19 -7.02
C SER A 72 -2.24 -8.72 -6.47
N ALA A 73 -1.87 -9.96 -6.81
CA ALA A 73 -0.58 -10.52 -6.39
C ALA A 73 0.60 -9.76 -7.01
N ALA A 74 0.56 -9.43 -8.31
CA ALA A 74 1.61 -8.64 -8.97
C ALA A 74 1.72 -7.23 -8.37
N LEU A 75 0.59 -6.58 -8.10
CA LEU A 75 0.57 -5.28 -7.44
C LEU A 75 1.13 -5.36 -6.01
N GLY A 76 0.73 -6.38 -5.25
CA GLY A 76 1.26 -6.66 -3.92
C GLY A 76 2.76 -6.95 -3.93
N ILE A 77 3.26 -7.72 -4.89
CA ILE A 77 4.69 -7.97 -5.06
C ILE A 77 5.43 -6.66 -5.35
N SER A 78 4.88 -5.77 -6.19
CA SER A 78 5.52 -4.48 -6.47
C SER A 78 5.54 -3.57 -5.23
N LEU A 79 4.40 -3.39 -4.57
CA LEU A 79 4.25 -2.44 -3.46
C LEU A 79 4.79 -2.99 -2.13
N LEU A 80 4.37 -4.20 -1.75
CA LEU A 80 4.65 -4.77 -0.43
C LEU A 80 5.88 -5.67 -0.46
N GLY A 81 6.04 -6.47 -1.51
CA GLY A 81 7.20 -7.35 -1.69
C GLY A 81 8.47 -6.53 -1.92
N LEU A 82 8.56 -5.90 -3.08
CA LEU A 82 9.72 -5.13 -3.51
C LEU A 82 9.77 -3.73 -2.91
N GLY A 83 8.65 -3.14 -2.52
CA GLY A 83 8.64 -1.89 -1.75
C GLY A 83 8.99 -2.14 -0.28
N VAL A 84 8.03 -2.63 0.52
CA VAL A 84 8.26 -2.79 1.97
C VAL A 84 9.32 -3.84 2.29
N GLY A 85 9.33 -4.98 1.60
CA GLY A 85 10.30 -6.05 1.88
C GLY A 85 11.74 -5.64 1.58
N VAL A 86 12.00 -4.88 0.52
CA VAL A 86 13.35 -4.36 0.24
C VAL A 86 13.72 -3.20 1.16
N VAL A 87 12.77 -2.36 1.59
CA VAL A 87 13.00 -1.40 2.69
C VAL A 87 13.42 -2.14 3.97
N THR A 88 12.79 -3.27 4.28
CA THR A 88 13.15 -4.11 5.44
C THR A 88 14.60 -4.58 5.37
N LEU A 89 15.07 -4.96 4.18
CA LEU A 89 16.49 -5.28 3.96
C LEU A 89 17.40 -4.03 3.99
N ALA A 90 16.92 -2.88 3.50
CA ALA A 90 17.69 -1.64 3.52
C ALA A 90 17.98 -1.19 4.96
N GLU A 91 17.00 -1.28 5.85
CA GLU A 91 17.12 -0.85 7.25
C GLU A 91 18.08 -1.70 8.09
N THR A 92 18.55 -2.85 7.60
CA THR A 92 19.70 -3.54 8.22
C THR A 92 21.01 -2.77 8.03
N ARG A 93 21.03 -1.77 7.13
CA ARG A 93 22.23 -1.05 6.69
C ARG A 93 22.12 0.48 6.74
N ILE A 94 20.91 1.01 6.89
CA ILE A 94 20.65 2.45 7.03
C ILE A 94 19.66 2.70 8.17
N ASP A 95 19.61 3.94 8.63
CA ASP A 95 18.71 4.39 9.69
C ASP A 95 17.25 4.45 9.21
N SER A 96 16.32 4.30 10.15
CA SER A 96 14.88 4.29 9.88
C SER A 96 14.40 5.64 9.34
N SER A 97 14.95 6.75 9.86
CA SER A 97 14.73 8.10 9.34
C SER A 97 15.16 8.22 7.88
N THR A 98 16.32 7.67 7.51
CA THR A 98 16.84 7.69 6.13
C THR A 98 15.94 6.90 5.18
N ALA A 99 15.55 5.69 5.56
CA ALA A 99 14.63 4.87 4.77
C ALA A 99 13.28 5.58 4.55
N ALA A 100 12.73 6.20 5.59
CA ALA A 100 11.47 6.94 5.53
C ALA A 100 11.53 8.17 4.62
N MET A 101 12.63 8.93 4.66
CA MET A 101 12.81 10.08 3.77
C MET A 101 12.90 9.67 2.30
N ILE A 102 13.64 8.60 1.99
CA ILE A 102 13.71 8.06 0.63
C ILE A 102 12.32 7.65 0.15
N ALA A 103 11.56 6.92 0.97
CA ALA A 103 10.19 6.55 0.66
C ALA A 103 9.25 7.77 0.53
N GLY A 104 9.51 8.86 1.25
CA GLY A 104 8.82 10.14 1.10
C GLY A 104 8.93 10.76 -0.30
N THR A 105 9.85 10.30 -1.14
CA THR A 105 10.00 10.75 -2.53
C THR A 105 9.09 10.03 -3.53
N VAL A 106 8.35 8.99 -3.11
CA VAL A 106 7.42 8.22 -3.97
C VAL A 106 6.50 9.11 -4.83
N PRO A 107 5.84 10.16 -4.30
CA PRO A 107 4.97 10.98 -5.15
C PRO A 107 5.73 11.71 -6.25
N LEU A 108 6.97 12.14 -5.99
CA LEU A 108 7.81 12.81 -6.98
C LEU A 108 8.20 11.84 -8.10
N GLN A 109 8.51 10.59 -7.75
CA GLN A 109 8.77 9.52 -8.70
C GLN A 109 7.53 9.21 -9.55
N VAL A 110 6.34 9.15 -8.95
CA VAL A 110 5.08 8.99 -9.69
C VAL A 110 4.83 10.16 -10.65
N ILE A 111 5.11 11.40 -10.24
CA ILE A 111 5.01 12.59 -11.10
C ILE A 111 6.00 12.51 -12.26
N ALA A 112 7.23 12.05 -12.01
CA ALA A 112 8.22 11.83 -13.05
C ALA A 112 7.72 10.79 -14.07
N LEU A 113 7.20 9.65 -13.60
CA LEU A 113 6.61 8.61 -14.45
C LEU A 113 5.45 9.16 -15.30
N ARG A 114 4.56 9.95 -14.72
CA ARG A 114 3.46 10.62 -15.43
C ARG A 114 3.96 11.60 -16.49
N THR A 115 5.02 12.35 -16.18
CA THR A 115 5.65 13.28 -17.12
C THR A 115 6.28 12.51 -18.30
N LEU A 116 6.97 11.40 -18.03
CA LEU A 116 7.53 10.51 -19.07
C LEU A 116 6.42 9.87 -19.92
N ALA A 117 5.29 9.52 -19.29
CA ALA A 117 4.09 9.03 -19.98
C ALA A 117 3.31 10.12 -20.74
N ARG A 118 3.87 11.34 -20.84
CA ARG A 118 3.29 12.51 -21.53
C ARG A 118 1.92 12.94 -20.99
N GLU A 119 1.63 12.66 -19.73
CA GLU A 119 0.45 13.19 -19.06
C GLU A 119 0.61 14.69 -18.78
N ARG A 120 -0.51 15.42 -18.71
CA ARG A 120 -0.50 16.87 -18.45
C ARG A 120 -0.17 17.16 -16.98
N VAL A 121 1.11 17.40 -16.69
CA VAL A 121 1.61 17.79 -15.36
C VAL A 121 1.91 19.30 -15.32
N ALA A 122 1.44 19.99 -14.28
CA ALA A 122 1.70 21.42 -14.09
C ALA A 122 3.21 21.69 -13.99
N LEU A 123 3.67 22.85 -14.50
CA LEU A 123 5.10 23.20 -14.44
C LEU A 123 5.61 23.28 -13.00
N ALA A 124 4.84 23.88 -12.09
CA ALA A 124 5.17 23.93 -10.66
C ALA A 124 5.36 22.54 -10.06
N THR A 125 4.52 21.57 -10.43
CA THR A 125 4.63 20.16 -10.01
C THR A 125 5.87 19.48 -10.58
N ARG A 126 6.29 19.82 -11.81
CA ARG A 126 7.55 19.34 -12.39
C ARG A 126 8.76 19.94 -11.66
N LEU A 127 8.72 21.24 -11.36
CA LEU A 127 9.80 21.92 -10.64
C LEU A 127 9.97 21.37 -9.22
N SER A 128 8.88 21.03 -8.52
CA SER A 128 8.98 20.38 -7.21
C SER A 128 9.68 19.02 -7.25
N VAL A 129 9.64 18.28 -8.36
CA VAL A 129 10.42 17.03 -8.48
C VAL A 129 11.90 17.32 -8.36
N PHE A 130 12.42 18.36 -9.03
CA PHE A 130 13.84 18.72 -8.94
C PHE A 130 14.24 19.14 -7.53
N VAL A 131 13.40 19.93 -6.84
CA VAL A 131 13.68 20.37 -5.46
C VAL A 131 13.68 19.17 -4.50
N GLY A 132 12.75 18.23 -4.65
CA GLY A 132 12.70 17.06 -3.78
C GLY A 132 13.81 16.05 -4.08
N LEU A 133 14.24 15.93 -5.35
CA LEU A 133 15.44 15.17 -5.72
C LEU A 133 16.71 15.82 -5.15
N ALA A 134 16.79 17.14 -5.08
CA ALA A 134 17.87 17.83 -4.39
C ALA A 134 17.86 17.54 -2.87
N GLY A 135 16.67 17.53 -2.25
CA GLY A 135 16.51 17.09 -0.85
C GLY A 135 16.96 15.65 -0.62
N LEU A 136 16.62 14.74 -1.53
CA LEU A 136 17.11 13.36 -1.52
C LEU A 136 18.63 13.30 -1.67
N ALA A 137 19.20 14.08 -2.60
CA ALA A 137 20.64 14.14 -2.80
C ALA A 137 21.38 14.68 -1.55
N LEU A 138 20.82 15.64 -0.82
CA LEU A 138 21.38 16.12 0.45
C LEU A 138 21.42 15.05 1.54
N ILE A 139 20.58 14.02 1.46
CA ILE A 139 20.58 12.91 2.42
C ILE A 139 21.53 11.81 1.95
N VAL A 140 21.59 11.56 0.64
CA VAL A 140 22.34 10.45 0.03
C VAL A 140 23.83 10.78 -0.20
N LEU A 141 24.16 12.04 -0.53
CA LEU A 141 25.52 12.44 -0.93
C LEU A 141 26.51 12.73 0.20
N PRO A 142 26.12 13.25 1.39
CA PRO A 142 27.08 13.45 2.49
C PRO A 142 27.41 12.10 3.16
N GLY A 143 28.08 11.21 2.44
CA GLY A 143 28.71 9.99 2.97
C GLY A 143 30.00 10.27 3.75
N GLY A 144 30.01 11.31 4.59
CA GLY A 144 31.22 11.77 5.30
C GLY A 144 31.09 11.93 6.81
N GLY A 145 29.90 11.69 7.40
CA GLY A 145 29.70 11.84 8.86
C GLY A 145 28.71 10.87 9.50
N GLY A 146 28.02 10.03 8.72
CA GLY A 146 27.07 9.03 9.22
C GLY A 146 27.29 7.68 8.53
N SER A 147 27.10 6.59 9.28
CA SER A 147 27.34 5.19 8.90
C SER A 147 26.40 4.62 7.82
N ALA A 148 25.84 5.44 6.93
CA ALA A 148 24.88 5.00 5.93
C ALA A 148 25.58 4.19 4.83
N SER A 149 25.24 2.90 4.72
CA SER A 149 25.76 2.03 3.66
C SER A 149 25.20 2.45 2.29
N ALA A 150 26.07 2.66 1.30
CA ALA A 150 25.66 2.90 -0.09
C ALA A 150 24.72 1.81 -0.63
N VAL A 151 24.91 0.56 -0.19
CA VAL A 151 24.02 -0.57 -0.54
C VAL A 151 22.63 -0.37 0.06
N GLY A 152 22.53 0.03 1.33
CA GLY A 152 21.23 0.29 1.95
C GLY A 152 20.48 1.46 1.31
N LEU A 153 21.19 2.52 0.93
CA LEU A 153 20.61 3.64 0.16
C LEU A 153 20.08 3.19 -1.21
N ALA A 154 20.86 2.38 -1.94
CA ALA A 154 20.44 1.83 -3.22
C ALA A 154 19.22 0.91 -3.10
N LEU A 155 19.18 0.06 -2.06
CA LEU A 155 18.03 -0.80 -1.77
C LEU A 155 16.77 0.03 -1.46
N ALA A 156 16.87 1.04 -0.59
CA ALA A 156 15.73 1.89 -0.26
C ALA A 156 15.22 2.69 -1.47
N LEU A 157 16.12 3.19 -2.32
CA LEU A 157 15.73 3.88 -3.55
C LEU A 157 15.06 2.92 -4.55
N GLY A 158 15.63 1.72 -4.74
CA GLY A 158 15.03 0.69 -5.59
C GLY A 158 13.65 0.27 -5.10
N ALA A 159 13.47 0.15 -3.78
CA ALA A 159 12.20 -0.13 -3.15
C ALA A 159 11.16 0.98 -3.42
N SER A 160 11.55 2.24 -3.25
CA SER A 160 10.70 3.39 -3.55
C SER A 160 10.30 3.44 -5.03
N ILE A 161 11.22 3.13 -5.95
CA ILE A 161 10.93 3.08 -7.39
C ILE A 161 9.92 1.97 -7.68
N SER A 162 10.11 0.79 -7.10
CA SER A 162 9.17 -0.33 -7.25
C SER A 162 7.77 0.04 -6.74
N TRP A 163 7.70 0.73 -5.60
CA TRP A 163 6.44 1.24 -5.07
C TRP A 163 5.78 2.24 -6.03
N SER A 164 6.56 3.16 -6.59
CA SER A 164 6.07 4.19 -7.52
C SER A 164 5.56 3.57 -8.82
N LEU A 165 6.26 2.58 -9.36
CA LEU A 165 5.84 1.82 -10.55
C LEU A 165 4.54 1.06 -10.27
N GLY A 166 4.45 0.34 -9.15
CA GLY A 166 3.23 -0.35 -8.73
C GLY A 166 2.05 0.61 -8.58
N SER A 167 2.28 1.77 -7.98
CA SER A 167 1.25 2.79 -7.80
C SER A 167 0.78 3.39 -9.13
N PHE A 168 1.70 3.65 -10.06
CA PHE A 168 1.39 4.21 -11.37
C PHE A 168 0.66 3.21 -12.28
N PHE A 169 1.15 1.98 -12.38
CA PHE A 169 0.56 0.95 -13.24
C PHE A 169 -0.66 0.26 -12.62
N GLY A 170 -0.73 0.19 -11.29
CA GLY A 170 -1.83 -0.45 -10.55
C GLY A 170 -3.21 0.13 -10.87
N LEU A 171 -3.28 1.41 -11.26
CA LEU A 171 -4.52 2.07 -11.69
C LEU A 171 -5.16 1.45 -12.95
N ARG A 172 -4.38 0.69 -13.71
CA ARG A 172 -4.78 0.07 -14.99
C ARG A 172 -5.03 -1.44 -14.85
N LEU A 173 -4.74 -2.02 -13.69
CA LEU A 173 -4.90 -3.45 -13.46
C LEU A 173 -6.38 -3.82 -13.17
N PRO A 174 -6.85 -4.99 -13.63
CA PRO A 174 -8.14 -5.51 -13.24
C PRO A 174 -8.06 -6.01 -11.79
N LEU A 175 -8.42 -5.15 -10.84
CA LEU A 175 -8.45 -5.47 -9.41
C LEU A 175 -9.88 -5.80 -8.95
N PRO A 176 -10.05 -6.60 -7.88
CA PRO A 176 -11.34 -6.83 -7.25
C PRO A 176 -12.05 -5.51 -6.95
N ARG A 177 -13.36 -5.45 -7.22
CA ARG A 177 -14.19 -4.28 -6.85
C ARG A 177 -14.08 -3.96 -5.35
N ASP A 178 -13.88 -5.02 -4.58
CA ASP A 178 -13.70 -4.92 -3.16
C ASP A 178 -12.23 -4.68 -2.79
N GLY A 179 -11.85 -3.42 -2.50
CA GLY A 179 -10.51 -3.05 -2.07
C GLY A 179 -9.97 -3.83 -0.88
N PHE A 180 -10.81 -4.28 0.06
CA PHE A 180 -10.33 -5.15 1.14
C PHE A 180 -9.91 -6.53 0.62
N VAL A 181 -10.66 -7.09 -0.36
CA VAL A 181 -10.30 -8.35 -1.02
C VAL A 181 -9.04 -8.17 -1.88
N ALA A 182 -8.91 -7.04 -2.58
CA ALA A 182 -7.69 -6.70 -3.31
C ALA A 182 -6.47 -6.66 -2.37
N THR A 183 -6.57 -5.93 -1.26
CA THR A 183 -5.53 -5.85 -0.23
C THR A 183 -5.19 -7.21 0.38
N THR A 184 -6.17 -8.08 0.63
CA THR A 184 -5.90 -9.46 1.08
C THR A 184 -4.98 -10.19 0.11
N TRP A 185 -5.30 -10.18 -1.19
CA TRP A 185 -4.50 -10.88 -2.20
C TRP A 185 -3.16 -10.20 -2.49
N GLU A 186 -3.07 -8.88 -2.36
CA GLU A 186 -1.80 -8.14 -2.39
C GLU A 186 -0.87 -8.60 -1.25
N MET A 187 -1.38 -8.65 -0.01
CA MET A 187 -0.60 -9.08 1.16
C MET A 187 -0.19 -10.54 1.07
N LEU A 188 -1.10 -11.44 0.70
CA LEU A 188 -0.80 -12.87 0.56
C LEU A 188 0.21 -13.12 -0.56
N GLY A 189 0.04 -12.47 -1.72
CA GLY A 189 0.96 -12.58 -2.85
C GLY A 189 2.35 -12.05 -2.52
N ALA A 190 2.44 -10.88 -1.89
CA ALA A 190 3.70 -10.31 -1.43
C ALA A 190 4.37 -11.15 -0.35
N GLY A 191 3.59 -11.62 0.63
CA GLY A 191 4.08 -12.45 1.73
C GLY A 191 4.67 -13.76 1.23
N ALA A 192 3.98 -14.45 0.31
CA ALA A 192 4.48 -15.66 -0.32
C ALA A 192 5.75 -15.40 -1.13
N PHE A 193 5.77 -14.33 -1.94
CA PHE A 193 6.96 -13.93 -2.70
C PHE A 193 8.16 -13.67 -1.80
N LEU A 194 7.97 -12.93 -0.70
CA LEU A 194 9.04 -12.61 0.25
C LEU A 194 9.55 -13.82 1.01
N VAL A 195 8.67 -14.76 1.39
CA VAL A 195 9.12 -16.02 2.00
C VAL A 195 9.96 -16.81 1.00
N VAL A 196 9.51 -16.96 -0.25
CA VAL A 196 10.30 -17.63 -1.30
C VAL A 196 11.64 -16.93 -1.53
N LEU A 197 11.65 -15.60 -1.56
CA LEU A 197 12.88 -14.82 -1.71
C LEU A 197 13.83 -15.01 -0.53
N GLY A 198 13.33 -14.99 0.71
CA GLY A 198 14.12 -15.24 1.91
C GLY A 198 14.71 -16.65 1.95
N LEU A 199 13.92 -17.66 1.56
CA LEU A 199 14.41 -19.04 1.41
C LEU A 199 15.51 -19.13 0.33
N ALA A 200 15.31 -18.51 -0.82
CA ALA A 200 16.28 -18.49 -1.92
C ALA A 200 17.55 -17.70 -1.56
N ALA A 201 17.43 -16.67 -0.71
CA ALA A 201 18.55 -15.91 -0.16
C ALA A 201 19.29 -16.64 0.97
N GLY A 202 18.83 -17.84 1.36
CA GLY A 202 19.45 -18.64 2.41
C GLY A 202 19.15 -18.15 3.84
N GLU A 203 18.16 -17.26 4.03
CA GLU A 203 17.86 -16.70 5.36
C GLU A 203 17.48 -17.80 6.37
N LEU A 204 16.89 -18.91 5.91
CA LEU A 204 16.55 -20.04 6.78
C LEU A 204 17.78 -20.66 7.45
N GLY A 205 18.93 -20.66 6.77
CA GLY A 205 20.19 -21.14 7.36
C GLY A 205 20.79 -20.20 8.40
N THR A 206 20.31 -18.95 8.46
CA THR A 206 20.71 -17.94 9.43
C THR A 206 19.69 -17.75 10.55
N VAL A 207 18.56 -18.46 10.50
CA VAL A 207 17.53 -18.41 11.54
C VAL A 207 18.04 -19.13 12.78
N ASP A 208 18.26 -18.36 13.85
CA ASP A 208 18.46 -18.87 15.21
C ASP A 208 17.27 -18.43 16.07
N PRO A 209 16.25 -19.29 16.26
CA PRO A 209 15.07 -18.96 17.06
C PRO A 209 15.41 -18.63 18.52
N ALA A 210 16.50 -19.17 19.06
CA ALA A 210 16.94 -18.88 20.42
C ALA A 210 17.54 -17.47 20.57
N GLY A 211 18.08 -16.92 19.47
CA GLY A 211 18.62 -15.56 19.38
C GLY A 211 17.57 -14.47 19.13
N PHE A 212 16.30 -14.82 18.96
CA PHE A 212 15.25 -13.83 18.70
C PHE A 212 14.92 -13.02 19.96
N SER A 213 15.14 -11.71 19.88
CA SER A 213 14.80 -10.81 20.99
C SER A 213 13.28 -10.61 21.11
N LEU A 214 12.80 -10.41 22.33
CA LEU A 214 11.39 -10.10 22.57
C LEU A 214 10.98 -8.77 21.92
N GLU A 215 11.93 -7.82 21.82
CA GLU A 215 11.73 -6.55 21.13
C GLU A 215 11.47 -6.74 19.64
N SER A 216 12.28 -7.55 18.95
CA SER A 216 12.09 -7.83 17.53
C SER A 216 10.80 -8.60 17.24
N ILE A 217 10.42 -9.55 18.11
CA ILE A 217 9.14 -10.25 18.02
C ILE A 217 7.96 -9.29 18.25
N GLY A 218 8.05 -8.44 19.27
CA GLY A 218 7.04 -7.42 19.56
C GLY A 218 6.88 -6.43 18.41
N ALA A 219 7.99 -5.98 17.82
CA ALA A 219 8.00 -5.13 16.64
C ALA A 219 7.39 -5.85 15.42
N TRP A 220 7.71 -7.13 15.20
CA TRP A 220 7.11 -7.93 14.13
C TRP A 220 5.59 -8.08 14.30
N LEU A 221 5.11 -8.35 15.52
CA LEU A 221 3.68 -8.42 15.84
C LEU A 221 2.99 -7.07 15.62
N TYR A 222 3.61 -5.98 16.09
CA TYR A 222 3.16 -4.62 15.83
C TYR A 222 3.04 -4.35 14.32
N LEU A 223 4.04 -4.73 13.55
CA LEU A 223 4.05 -4.56 12.10
C LEU A 223 2.98 -5.42 11.41
N ALA A 224 2.70 -6.63 11.90
CA ALA A 224 1.68 -7.51 11.32
C ALA A 224 0.26 -6.99 11.60
N VAL A 225 -0.02 -6.61 12.84
CA VAL A 225 -1.36 -6.19 13.26
C VAL A 225 -1.59 -4.71 13.00
N VAL A 226 -0.73 -3.85 13.53
CA VAL A 226 -0.90 -2.40 13.45
C VAL A 226 -0.47 -1.90 12.07
N GLY A 227 0.78 -2.18 11.68
CA GLY A 227 1.36 -1.72 10.42
C GLY A 227 0.60 -2.21 9.18
N SER A 228 0.35 -3.53 9.13
CA SER A 228 -0.27 -4.19 7.99
C SER A 228 -1.79 -4.23 8.11
N LEU A 229 -2.36 -4.96 9.08
CA LEU A 229 -3.82 -5.15 9.11
C LEU A 229 -4.59 -3.84 9.34
N ILE A 230 -4.29 -3.09 10.41
CA ILE A 230 -4.99 -1.84 10.74
C ILE A 230 -4.65 -0.74 9.71
N GLY A 231 -3.37 -0.55 9.39
CA GLY A 231 -2.91 0.48 8.45
C GLY A 231 -3.54 0.35 7.07
N PHE A 232 -3.48 -0.83 6.44
CA PHE A 232 -4.07 -1.03 5.11
C PHE A 232 -5.60 -1.04 5.14
N THR A 233 -6.22 -1.50 6.24
CA THR A 233 -7.68 -1.40 6.40
C THR A 233 -8.13 0.06 6.44
N ALA A 234 -7.43 0.90 7.22
CA ALA A 234 -7.69 2.34 7.28
C ALA A 234 -7.45 3.01 5.92
N TYR A 235 -6.37 2.64 5.23
CA TYR A 235 -6.08 3.13 3.87
C TYR A 235 -7.17 2.76 2.86
N ALA A 236 -7.55 1.49 2.78
CA ALA A 236 -8.60 1.01 1.88
C ALA A 236 -9.95 1.67 2.16
N TRP A 237 -10.28 1.89 3.45
CA TRP A 237 -11.47 2.63 3.84
C TRP A 237 -11.38 4.11 3.42
N LEU A 238 -10.25 4.77 3.67
CA LEU A 238 -10.02 6.17 3.30
C LEU A 238 -10.12 6.40 1.80
N LEU A 239 -9.58 5.52 0.96
CA LEU A 239 -9.69 5.63 -0.50
C LEU A 239 -11.14 5.61 -1.01
N ARG A 240 -12.06 5.02 -0.24
CA ARG A 240 -13.50 4.99 -0.55
C ARG A 240 -14.28 6.16 0.03
N ASN A 241 -13.76 6.78 1.09
CA ASN A 241 -14.51 7.70 1.95
C ASN A 241 -13.94 9.11 2.02
N ALA A 242 -12.71 9.32 1.55
CA ALA A 242 -12.00 10.59 1.56
C ALA A 242 -11.47 10.93 0.15
N PRO A 243 -11.33 12.22 -0.18
CA PRO A 243 -10.61 12.64 -1.38
C PRO A 243 -9.19 12.07 -1.37
N ILE A 244 -8.75 11.50 -2.49
CA ILE A 244 -7.40 10.92 -2.66
C ILE A 244 -6.32 11.94 -2.26
N SER A 245 -6.50 13.21 -2.61
CA SER A 245 -5.59 14.31 -2.24
C SER A 245 -5.39 14.46 -0.73
N LYS A 246 -6.38 14.12 0.09
CA LYS A 246 -6.24 14.05 1.56
C LYS A 246 -5.55 12.77 1.98
N VAL A 247 -5.91 11.63 1.40
CA VAL A 247 -5.30 10.34 1.77
C VAL A 247 -3.80 10.35 1.52
N VAL A 248 -3.34 10.83 0.36
CA VAL A 248 -1.91 10.82 -0.02
C VAL A 248 -1.03 11.71 0.86
N THR A 249 -1.61 12.60 1.67
CA THR A 249 -0.85 13.47 2.57
C THR A 249 -0.11 12.74 3.69
N HIS A 250 -0.44 11.48 3.96
CA HIS A 250 0.34 10.64 4.87
C HIS A 250 1.82 10.57 4.45
N GLN A 251 2.11 10.67 3.15
CA GLN A 251 3.48 10.63 2.63
C GLN A 251 4.33 11.84 3.07
N TYR A 252 3.72 12.94 3.53
CA TYR A 252 4.46 14.06 4.17
C TYR A 252 4.77 13.80 5.63
N VAL A 253 3.83 13.14 6.31
CA VAL A 253 3.85 13.02 7.77
C VAL A 253 4.69 11.82 8.18
N ASN A 254 4.67 10.74 7.39
CA ASN A 254 5.41 9.52 7.70
C ASN A 254 6.91 9.76 7.92
N PRO A 255 7.64 10.51 7.06
CA PRO A 255 9.05 10.81 7.31
C PRO A 255 9.27 11.58 8.62
N LEU A 256 8.39 12.52 8.97
CA LEU A 256 8.50 13.28 10.22
C LEU A 256 8.31 12.39 11.43
N VAL A 257 7.31 11.50 11.40
CA VAL A 257 7.08 10.51 12.46
C VAL A 257 8.28 9.57 12.60
N ALA A 258 8.84 9.08 11.49
CA ALA A 258 10.01 8.20 11.51
C ALA A 258 11.24 8.91 12.08
N ILE A 259 11.50 10.17 11.69
CA ILE A 259 12.58 10.99 12.25
C ILE A 259 12.42 11.17 13.76
N LEU A 260 11.22 11.52 14.22
CA LEU A 260 10.96 11.74 15.65
C LEU A 260 11.13 10.45 16.46
N LEU A 261 10.62 9.32 15.97
CA LEU A 261 10.77 8.03 16.64
C LEU A 261 12.20 7.51 16.59
N GLY A 262 12.89 7.66 15.46
CA GLY A 262 14.30 7.29 15.30
C GLY A 262 15.20 8.08 16.26
N ALA A 263 15.02 9.39 16.33
CA ALA A 263 15.80 10.23 17.24
C ALA A 263 15.48 9.97 18.72
N ALA A 264 14.21 9.75 19.07
CA ALA A 264 13.79 9.62 20.47
C ALA A 264 14.00 8.21 21.05
N LEU A 265 13.95 7.16 20.22
CA LEU A 265 13.90 5.76 20.68
C LEU A 265 15.00 4.86 20.10
N LEU A 266 15.69 5.30 19.03
CA LEU A 266 16.80 4.56 18.43
C LEU A 266 18.13 5.31 18.51
N ASP A 267 18.16 6.46 19.19
CA ASP A 267 19.32 7.35 19.31
C ASP A 267 19.91 7.75 17.94
N GLU A 268 19.08 7.83 16.90
CA GLU A 268 19.51 8.24 15.56
C GLU A 268 19.94 9.71 15.55
N GLN A 269 21.17 9.99 15.09
CA GLN A 269 21.71 11.34 15.06
C GLN A 269 21.05 12.20 13.98
N LEU A 270 20.35 13.25 14.40
CA LEU A 270 19.75 14.21 13.49
C LEU A 270 20.78 15.27 13.08
N THR A 271 21.28 15.14 11.85
CA THR A 271 22.17 16.15 11.27
C THR A 271 21.38 17.30 10.65
N ILE A 272 22.05 18.44 10.44
CA ILE A 272 21.48 19.56 9.69
C ILE A 272 21.11 19.12 8.26
N ALA A 273 21.92 18.24 7.65
CA ALA A 273 21.62 17.68 6.33
C ALA A 273 20.33 16.85 6.33
N THR A 274 20.12 16.03 7.37
CA THR A 274 18.87 15.27 7.59
C THR A 274 17.67 16.21 7.67
N GLY A 275 17.76 17.26 8.49
CA GLY A 275 16.69 18.25 8.64
C GLY A 275 16.39 19.03 7.36
N ALA A 276 17.43 19.50 6.66
CA ALA A 276 17.30 20.24 5.41
C ALA A 276 16.74 19.35 4.29
N GLY A 277 17.23 18.12 4.16
CA GLY A 277 16.74 17.14 3.19
C GLY A 277 15.27 16.79 3.43
N ALA A 278 14.88 16.53 4.68
CA ALA A 278 13.50 16.30 5.06
C ALA A 278 12.59 17.49 4.71
N ALA A 279 13.03 18.72 5.03
CA ALA A 279 12.28 19.93 4.70
C ALA A 279 12.10 20.11 3.18
N LEU A 280 13.14 19.88 2.40
CA LEU A 280 13.09 19.95 0.93
C LEU A 280 12.17 18.88 0.34
N ILE A 281 12.25 17.63 0.80
CA ILE A 281 11.36 16.56 0.35
C ILE A 281 9.91 16.91 0.70
N VAL A 282 9.60 17.12 1.98
CA VAL A 282 8.24 17.41 2.44
C VAL A 282 7.65 18.65 1.76
N GLY A 283 8.42 19.74 1.67
CA GLY A 283 8.00 20.97 0.99
C GLY A 283 7.74 20.75 -0.51
N SER A 284 8.60 19.98 -1.17
CA SER A 284 8.44 19.63 -2.59
C SER A 284 7.18 18.82 -2.84
N VAL A 285 6.97 17.76 -2.07
CA VAL A 285 5.76 16.94 -2.23
C VAL A 285 4.50 17.76 -1.91
N PHE A 286 4.54 18.65 -0.92
CA PHE A 286 3.44 19.55 -0.59
C PHE A 286 3.06 20.45 -1.78
N VAL A 287 4.05 21.09 -2.41
CA VAL A 287 3.84 21.91 -3.62
C VAL A 287 3.28 21.06 -4.75
N ALA A 288 3.83 19.86 -4.95
CA ALA A 288 3.43 18.96 -6.01
C ALA A 288 1.93 18.60 -5.93
N VAL A 289 1.48 18.13 -4.77
CA VAL A 289 0.11 17.66 -4.57
C VAL A 289 -0.90 18.80 -4.48
N ARG A 290 -0.53 19.96 -3.89
CA ARG A 290 -1.41 21.13 -3.85
C ARG A 290 -1.80 21.60 -5.26
N ASN A 291 -0.83 21.57 -6.18
CA ASN A 291 -1.04 21.97 -7.56
C ASN A 291 -1.80 20.92 -8.39
N GLU A 292 -1.76 19.65 -7.99
CA GLU A 292 -2.52 18.58 -8.64
C GLU A 292 -3.97 18.49 -8.17
N GLY A 293 -4.24 18.76 -6.88
CA GLY A 293 -5.58 18.74 -6.30
C GLY A 293 -6.57 19.75 -6.90
N ALA A 294 -6.07 20.71 -7.69
CA ALA A 294 -6.89 21.69 -8.42
C ALA A 294 -7.48 21.16 -9.74
N ARG A 295 -7.09 19.98 -10.22
CA ARG A 295 -7.65 19.39 -11.45
C ARG A 295 -8.52 18.16 -11.15
N PRO A 296 -9.81 18.16 -11.53
CA PRO A 296 -10.64 16.97 -11.44
C PRO A 296 -10.02 15.86 -12.29
N LEU A 297 -9.74 14.71 -11.69
CA LEU A 297 -9.49 13.49 -12.46
C LEU A 297 -10.72 13.21 -13.33
N PRO A 298 -10.57 12.72 -14.57
CA PRO A 298 -11.69 12.25 -15.35
C PRO A 298 -12.42 11.21 -14.51
N ARG A 299 -13.66 11.51 -14.12
CA ARG A 299 -14.55 10.51 -13.54
C ARG A 299 -14.51 9.33 -14.50
N ARG A 300 -14.14 8.12 -14.04
CA ARG A 300 -14.50 6.91 -14.75
C ARG A 300 -16.00 7.05 -14.98
N SER A 301 -16.40 7.27 -16.23
CA SER A 301 -17.80 7.28 -16.59
C SER A 301 -18.32 5.91 -16.16
N THR A 302 -19.06 5.89 -15.07
CA THR A 302 -20.07 4.86 -14.87
C THR A 302 -21.04 5.07 -16.02
N SER A 303 -20.72 4.51 -17.18
CA SER A 303 -21.74 4.25 -18.17
C SER A 303 -22.63 3.20 -17.52
N PRO A 304 -23.89 3.51 -17.22
CA PRO A 304 -24.86 2.47 -16.92
C PRO A 304 -25.14 1.78 -18.25
N SER A 305 -24.24 0.90 -18.71
CA SER A 305 -24.61 -0.10 -19.68
C SER A 305 -25.41 -1.16 -18.92
N ALA A 306 -26.66 -0.80 -18.64
CA ALA A 306 -27.72 -1.77 -18.53
C ALA A 306 -27.65 -2.60 -19.83
N ALA A 307 -27.04 -3.78 -19.74
CA ALA A 307 -27.39 -4.87 -20.64
C ALA A 307 -28.85 -5.21 -20.30
N ALA A 308 -29.76 -4.50 -20.95
CA ALA A 308 -31.15 -4.90 -21.06
C ALA A 308 -31.12 -6.27 -21.76
N PHE A 309 -31.18 -7.33 -20.96
CA PHE A 309 -31.65 -8.61 -21.42
C PHE A 309 -33.07 -8.39 -21.95
N PRO A 310 -33.40 -8.70 -23.21
CA PRO A 310 -34.80 -8.76 -23.61
C PRO A 310 -35.44 -9.90 -22.82
N ALA A 311 -36.38 -9.53 -21.95
CA ALA A 311 -37.24 -10.46 -21.24
C ALA A 311 -37.98 -11.33 -22.25
N ARG A 312 -37.67 -12.63 -22.27
CA ARG A 312 -38.56 -13.64 -22.87
C ARG A 312 -39.84 -13.68 -22.03
N PRO A 313 -41.04 -13.55 -22.61
CA PRO A 313 -42.28 -13.78 -21.86
C PRO A 313 -42.32 -15.25 -21.42
N LEU A 314 -42.44 -15.49 -20.12
CA LEU A 314 -42.85 -16.79 -19.59
C LEU A 314 -44.28 -17.06 -20.07
N ALA A 315 -44.44 -18.04 -20.95
CA ALA A 315 -45.73 -18.66 -21.19
C ALA A 315 -46.14 -19.41 -19.92
N ALA A 316 -47.19 -18.93 -19.26
CA ALA A 316 -47.88 -19.66 -18.22
C ALA A 316 -48.56 -20.90 -18.84
N ARG A 317 -48.13 -22.08 -18.43
CA ARG A 317 -48.90 -23.33 -18.57
C ARG A 317 -48.70 -24.17 -17.32
N ALA A 318 -49.64 -24.06 -16.40
CA ALA A 318 -50.06 -25.12 -15.50
C ALA A 318 -51.49 -24.78 -15.07
N ASP A 319 -52.46 -25.53 -15.59
CA ASP A 319 -53.59 -26.10 -14.83
C ASP A 319 -54.63 -26.66 -15.81
N ALA A 320 -54.78 -27.99 -15.80
CA ALA A 320 -56.06 -28.69 -15.86
C ALA A 320 -55.82 -30.22 -15.84
N PRO A 321 -56.32 -30.94 -14.82
CA PRO A 321 -56.58 -32.38 -14.91
C PRO A 321 -57.94 -32.68 -15.58
N SER A 322 -58.15 -33.97 -15.79
CA SER A 322 -59.12 -34.70 -16.61
C SER A 322 -60.62 -34.56 -16.29
N GLU A 323 -61.39 -34.74 -17.37
CA GLU A 323 -62.65 -35.50 -17.52
C GLU A 323 -64.02 -34.94 -17.09
N THR A 324 -65.01 -35.32 -17.91
CA THR A 324 -66.49 -35.23 -17.81
C THR A 324 -67.14 -33.87 -18.05
N ASP A 325 -67.73 -33.64 -19.23
CA ASP A 325 -69.15 -33.97 -19.48
C ASP A 325 -69.55 -33.64 -20.94
N CYS A 326 -70.40 -34.48 -21.52
CA CYS A 326 -70.96 -34.37 -22.88
C CYS A 326 -72.39 -33.85 -22.76
N PRO A 327 -72.85 -32.91 -23.61
CA PRO A 327 -73.89 -33.35 -24.56
C PRO A 327 -73.88 -32.65 -25.94
N ARG A 328 -74.06 -33.48 -26.98
CA ARG A 328 -74.91 -33.32 -28.18
C ARG A 328 -75.00 -31.94 -28.89
N ARG A 329 -74.70 -31.89 -30.20
CA ARG A 329 -75.67 -31.98 -31.33
C ARG A 329 -75.04 -31.61 -32.69
N CYS A 330 -75.27 -32.50 -33.65
CA CYS A 330 -75.64 -32.27 -35.06
C CYS A 330 -74.90 -31.22 -35.91
N ALA A 331 -74.07 -31.69 -36.85
CA ALA A 331 -74.27 -31.59 -38.30
C ALA A 331 -73.21 -32.44 -39.02
#